data_AF-A0A0G0NR66-F1
#
_entry.id   AF-A0A0G0NR66-F1
#
_cell.length_a   1.000
_cell.length_b   1.000
_cell.length_c   1.000
_cell.angle_alpha   90.00
_cell.angle_beta   90.00
_cell.angle_gamma   90.00
#
_symmetry.space_group_name_H-M   'P 1'
#
loop_
_entity.id
_entity.type
_entity.pdbx_description
1 polymer ?
#
loop_
_entity_poly.entity_id
_entity_poly.type
_entity_poly.pdbx_seq_one_letter_code
_entity_poly.pdbx_strand_id
1 'polypeptide(L)'
;MQIVKQAYAQTQAWSDISEGCVNNGTATIQGIGCMLANVFSIALTALGIAGFIMIIYAAFNMMIMGGNSQATEKSKNTITMAVVGIILALSSFIIVNLISDFTGLEVIKNFTIPGSAKNW
;
A
#
# COMPACT_ATOMS: atom_id res chain seq x y z
N MET A 1 -19.89 -0.87 -31.21
CA MET A 1 -19.00 0.12 -31.84
C MET A 1 -18.94 1.34 -30.93
N GLN A 2 -17.91 1.46 -30.09
CA GLN A 2 -17.73 2.56 -29.12
C GLN A 2 -16.96 3.70 -29.83
N ILE A 3 -17.60 4.84 -30.07
CA ILE A 3 -17.13 5.89 -30.98
C ILE A 3 -16.52 7.09 -30.23
N VAL A 4 -15.90 6.87 -29.08
CA VAL A 4 -15.11 7.92 -28.42
C VAL A 4 -14.03 7.28 -27.56
N LYS A 5 -12.78 7.65 -27.80
CA LYS A 5 -11.69 7.41 -26.83
C LYS A 5 -11.99 8.29 -25.63
N GLN A 6 -12.12 7.67 -24.46
CA GLN A 6 -12.44 8.37 -23.24
C GLN A 6 -11.33 9.40 -22.96
N ALA A 7 -11.69 10.68 -22.98
CA ALA A 7 -10.85 11.73 -22.43
C ALA A 7 -10.71 11.45 -20.92
N TYR A 8 -9.55 11.76 -20.33
CA TYR A 8 -9.20 11.54 -18.91
C TYR A 8 -10.16 12.18 -17.87
N ALA A 9 -11.27 12.79 -18.30
CA ALA A 9 -12.30 13.40 -17.47
C ALA A 9 -13.67 12.69 -17.51
N GLN A 10 -13.87 11.65 -18.34
CA GLN A 10 -15.06 10.80 -18.21
C GLN A 10 -14.77 9.64 -17.27
N THR A 11 -15.48 9.61 -16.14
CA THR A 11 -15.45 8.47 -15.24
C THR A 11 -16.08 7.29 -15.95
N GLN A 12 -15.28 6.25 -16.21
CA GLN A 12 -15.77 4.94 -16.63
C GLN A 12 -16.88 4.48 -15.67
N ALA A 13 -17.87 3.77 -16.19
CA ALA A 13 -18.86 3.15 -15.33
C ALA A 13 -18.12 2.24 -14.34
N TRP A 14 -18.54 2.24 -13.07
CA TRP A 14 -17.88 1.46 -12.02
C TRP A 14 -17.84 -0.05 -12.32
N SER A 15 -18.73 -0.53 -13.20
CA SER A 15 -18.71 -1.88 -13.77
C SER A 15 -17.47 -2.20 -14.60
N ASP A 16 -16.88 -1.20 -15.24
CA ASP A 16 -15.78 -1.34 -16.21
C ASP A 16 -14.40 -1.23 -15.54
N ILE A 17 -14.36 -0.69 -14.31
CA ILE A 17 -13.14 -0.56 -13.49
C ILE A 17 -12.95 -1.81 -12.61
N SER A 18 -14.04 -2.44 -12.16
CA SER A 18 -14.01 -3.67 -11.37
C SER A 18 -15.37 -4.38 -11.34
N GLU A 19 -15.48 -5.49 -12.07
CA GLU A 19 -16.73 -6.28 -12.23
C GLU A 19 -17.30 -6.81 -10.90
N GLY A 20 -16.47 -7.00 -9.86
CA GLY A 20 -16.90 -7.51 -8.55
C GLY A 20 -17.51 -6.47 -7.60
N CYS A 21 -17.53 -5.20 -7.99
CA CYS A 21 -17.82 -4.07 -7.08
C CYS A 21 -19.16 -3.38 -7.33
N VAL A 22 -19.91 -3.84 -8.33
CA VAL A 22 -21.23 -3.35 -8.69
C VAL A 22 -22.15 -4.55 -8.84
N ASN A 23 -23.31 -4.53 -8.19
CA ASN A 23 -24.36 -5.52 -8.42
C ASN A 23 -25.50 -4.84 -9.20
N ASN A 24 -25.78 -5.29 -10.42
CA ASN A 24 -26.87 -4.78 -11.26
C ASN A 24 -26.88 -3.24 -11.44
N GLY A 25 -25.70 -2.62 -11.60
CA GLY A 25 -25.59 -1.16 -11.78
C GLY A 25 -25.77 -0.33 -10.51
N THR A 26 -25.97 -0.95 -9.35
CA THR A 26 -26.12 -0.25 -8.06
C THR A 26 -24.85 -0.36 -7.21
N ALA A 27 -24.48 0.76 -6.58
CA ALA A 27 -23.41 0.79 -5.58
C ALA A 27 -23.94 0.17 -4.28
N THR A 28 -23.51 -1.06 -3.99
CA THR A 28 -23.79 -1.72 -2.70
C THR A 28 -22.74 -1.32 -1.67
N ILE A 29 -22.92 -1.70 -0.39
CA ILE A 29 -21.90 -1.50 0.66
C ILE A 29 -20.54 -2.11 0.25
N GLN A 30 -20.56 -3.15 -0.58
CA GLN A 30 -19.37 -3.78 -1.15
C GLN A 30 -18.60 -2.84 -2.11
N GLY A 31 -19.30 -1.92 -2.77
CA GLY A 31 -18.70 -0.88 -3.61
C GLY A 31 -17.79 0.08 -2.83
N ILE A 32 -18.13 0.39 -1.57
CA ILE A 32 -17.25 1.20 -0.69
C ILE A 32 -15.95 0.43 -0.41
N GLY A 33 -16.04 -0.87 -0.13
CA GLY A 33 -14.88 -1.74 0.09
C GLY A 33 -13.95 -1.76 -1.12
N CYS A 34 -14.50 -1.79 -2.33
CA CYS A 34 -13.70 -1.71 -3.55
C CYS A 34 -13.05 -0.36 -3.81
N MET A 35 -13.73 0.75 -3.46
CA MET A 35 -13.15 2.08 -3.62
C MET A 35 -11.94 2.21 -2.70
N LEU A 36 -12.11 1.74 -1.47
CA LEU A 36 -11.04 1.67 -0.50
C LEU A 36 -9.89 0.78 -1.00
N ALA A 37 -10.18 -0.41 -1.53
CA ALA A 37 -9.16 -1.29 -2.09
C ALA A 37 -8.36 -0.60 -3.20
N ASN A 38 -9.02 0.11 -4.13
CA ASN A 38 -8.31 0.81 -5.19
C ASN A 38 -7.43 1.96 -4.66
N VAL A 39 -7.94 2.75 -3.72
CA VAL A 39 -7.18 3.83 -3.06
C VAL A 39 -5.96 3.27 -2.32
N PHE A 40 -6.13 2.20 -1.56
CA PHE A 40 -5.02 1.53 -0.88
C PHE A 40 -3.99 0.95 -1.87
N SER A 41 -4.40 0.56 -3.08
CA SER A 41 -3.49 0.07 -4.14
C SER A 41 -2.48 1.10 -4.55
N ILE A 42 -3.02 2.27 -4.85
CA ILE A 42 -2.24 3.40 -5.30
C ILE A 42 -1.43 3.94 -4.13
N ALA A 43 -2.03 4.05 -2.94
CA ALA A 43 -1.36 4.55 -1.75
C ALA A 43 -0.18 3.67 -1.32
N LEU A 44 -0.36 2.35 -1.23
CA LEU A 44 0.71 1.43 -0.83
C LEU A 44 1.87 1.43 -1.84
N THR A 45 1.56 1.43 -3.14
CA THR A 45 2.58 1.53 -4.19
C THR A 45 3.35 2.85 -4.11
N ALA A 46 2.64 3.96 -3.92
CA ALA A 46 3.24 5.28 -3.77
C ALA A 46 4.10 5.39 -2.50
N LEU A 47 3.62 4.85 -1.37
CA LEU A 47 4.36 4.80 -0.10
C LEU A 47 5.66 3.99 -0.23
N GLY A 48 5.63 2.86 -0.94
CA GLY A 48 6.83 2.06 -1.19
C GLY A 48 7.90 2.84 -1.95
N ILE A 49 7.52 3.52 -3.03
CA ILE A 49 8.44 4.33 -3.85
C ILE A 49 8.95 5.54 -3.06
N ALA A 50 8.06 6.27 -2.38
CA ALA A 50 8.43 7.44 -1.59
C ALA A 50 9.37 7.07 -0.42
N GLY A 51 9.08 5.96 0.27
CA GLY A 51 9.92 5.43 1.34
C GLY A 51 11.32 5.06 0.84
N PHE A 52 11.40 4.40 -0.32
CA PHE A 52 12.69 4.04 -0.94
C PHE A 52 13.55 5.27 -1.26
N ILE A 53 12.96 6.30 -1.87
CA ILE A 53 13.66 7.56 -2.20
C ILE A 53 14.14 8.27 -0.92
N MET A 54 13.32 8.32 0.13
CA MET A 54 13.69 8.95 1.39
C MET A 54 14.86 8.25 2.09
N ILE A 55 14.92 6.92 2.05
CA ILE A 55 16.03 6.14 2.62
C ILE A 55 17.34 6.46 1.87
N ILE A 56 17.30 6.50 0.54
CA ILE A 56 18.47 6.86 -0.28
C ILE A 56 18.92 8.29 0.04
N TYR A 57 17.99 9.24 0.08
CA TYR A 57 18.30 10.62 0.41
C TYR A 57 18.93 10.73 1.80
N ALA A 58 18.35 10.09 2.82
CA ALA A 58 18.87 10.09 4.18
C ALA A 58 20.28 9.48 4.27
N ALA A 59 20.56 8.41 3.52
CA ALA A 59 21.86 7.76 3.48
C ALA A 59 22.95 8.69 2.92
N PHE A 60 22.71 9.34 1.77
CA PHE A 60 23.65 10.31 1.21
C PHE A 60 23.82 11.54 2.10
N ASN A 61 22.71 12.01 2.67
CA ASN A 61 22.69 13.15 3.56
C ASN A 61 23.58 12.92 4.81
N MET A 62 23.56 11.70 5.37
CA MET A 62 24.43 11.34 6.49
C MET A 62 25.92 11.38 6.14
N MET A 63 26.30 11.01 4.91
CA MET A 63 27.71 10.98 4.48
C MET A 63 28.26 12.38 4.17
N ILE A 64 27.44 13.28 3.63
CA ILE A 64 27.87 14.60 3.17
C ILE A 64 27.90 15.64 4.31
N MET A 65 27.08 15.44 5.36
CA MET A 65 26.89 16.42 6.43
C MET A 65 27.98 16.45 7.52
N GLY A 66 29.18 15.93 7.26
CA GLY A 66 30.27 15.73 8.23
C GLY A 66 30.76 16.95 9.03
N GLY A 67 30.21 18.15 8.80
CA GLY A 67 30.46 19.37 9.58
C GLY A 67 29.26 19.94 10.35
N ASN A 68 28.04 19.41 10.19
CA ASN A 68 26.83 19.91 10.85
C ASN A 68 26.24 18.81 11.76
N SER A 69 26.36 19.00 13.07
CA SER A 69 25.88 18.08 14.10
C SER A 69 24.35 17.87 14.03
N GLN A 70 23.58 18.94 13.83
CA GLN A 70 22.12 18.88 13.77
C GLN A 70 21.64 18.05 12.57
N ALA A 71 22.31 18.21 11.44
CA ALA A 71 21.90 17.57 10.20
C ALA A 71 22.32 16.08 10.17
N THR A 72 23.44 15.76 10.83
CA THR A 72 23.87 14.39 11.11
C THR A 72 22.91 13.68 12.06
N GLU A 73 22.50 14.34 13.15
CA GLU A 73 21.56 13.77 14.13
C GLU A 73 20.19 13.50 13.51
N LYS A 74 19.68 14.43 12.69
CA LYS A 74 18.44 14.24 11.93
C LYS A 74 18.51 13.02 11.01
N SER A 75 19.63 12.83 10.30
CA SER A 75 19.82 11.69 9.40
C SER A 75 19.90 10.36 10.16
N LYS A 76 20.55 10.34 11.32
CA LYS A 76 20.57 9.17 12.22
C LYS A 76 19.17 8.79 12.68
N ASN A 77 18.38 9.77 13.14
CA ASN A 77 17.00 9.51 13.56
C ASN A 77 16.15 8.97 12.41
N THR A 78 16.27 9.52 11.20
CA THR A 78 15.58 9.00 10.01
C THR A 78 15.95 7.55 9.71
N ILE A 79 17.25 7.20 9.78
CA ILE A 79 17.72 5.82 9.56
C ILE A 79 17.20 4.89 10.66
N THR A 80 17.25 5.29 11.93
CA THR A 80 16.71 4.49 13.03
C THR A 80 15.22 4.23 12.84
N MET A 81 14.44 5.24 12.45
CA MET A 81 13.00 5.07 12.16
C MET A 81 12.77 4.12 10.98
N ALA A 82 13.59 4.21 9.91
CA ALA A 82 13.50 3.31 8.77
C ALA A 82 13.80 1.84 9.16
N VAL A 83 14.84 1.61 9.98
CA VAL A 83 15.19 0.28 10.49
C VAL A 83 14.06 -0.28 11.35
N VAL A 84 13.50 0.52 12.25
CA VAL A 84 12.35 0.10 13.07
C VAL A 84 11.14 -0.25 12.19
N GLY A 85 10.86 0.53 11.14
CA GLY A 85 9.79 0.23 10.20
C GLY A 85 9.96 -1.12 9.48
N ILE A 86 11.19 -1.44 9.05
CA ILE A 86 11.51 -2.73 8.41
C ILE A 86 11.31 -3.89 9.41
N ILE A 87 11.84 -3.75 10.62
CA ILE A 87 11.68 -4.76 11.68
C ILE A 87 10.20 -4.99 11.98
N LEU A 88 9.42 -3.92 12.07
CA LEU A 88 7.98 -3.99 12.33
C LEU A 88 7.23 -4.72 11.19
N ALA A 89 7.55 -4.42 9.94
CA ALA A 89 6.97 -5.10 8.78
C ALA A 89 7.28 -6.60 8.77
N LEU A 90 8.54 -6.97 9.04
CA LEU A 90 8.95 -8.39 9.15
C LEU A 90 8.27 -9.08 10.33
N SER A 91 8.15 -8.40 11.47
CA SER A 91 7.48 -8.94 12.66
C SER A 91 6.01 -9.23 12.39
N SER A 92 5.33 -8.37 11.62
CA SER A 92 3.94 -8.56 11.23
C SER A 92 3.75 -9.88 10.47
N PHE A 93 4.61 -10.16 9.49
CA PHE A 93 4.57 -11.40 8.73
C PHE A 93 4.77 -12.64 9.61
N ILE A 94 5.73 -12.59 10.53
CA ILE A 94 5.98 -13.67 11.48
C ILE A 94 4.76 -13.91 12.37
N ILE A 95 4.16 -12.84 12.90
CA ILE A 95 3.00 -12.94 13.79
C ILE A 95 1.80 -13.56 13.06
N VAL A 96 1.50 -13.13 11.82
CA VAL A 96 0.38 -13.70 11.04
C VAL A 96 0.60 -15.19 10.75
N ASN A 97 1.82 -15.58 10.38
CA ASN A 97 2.14 -16.99 10.16
C ASN A 97 2.03 -17.81 11.46
N LEU A 98 2.54 -17.27 12.57
CA LEU A 98 2.43 -17.92 13.87
C LEU A 98 0.97 -18.18 14.25
N ILE A 99 0.10 -17.17 14.10
CA ILE A 99 -1.34 -17.31 14.38
C ILE A 99 -1.99 -18.33 13.44
N SER A 100 -1.61 -18.34 12.16
CA SER A 100 -2.15 -19.27 11.17
C SER A 100 -1.80 -20.72 11.52
N ASP A 101 -0.56 -20.96 11.94
CA ASP A 101 -0.08 -22.29 12.30
C ASP A 101 -0.70 -22.77 13.62
N PHE A 102 -0.97 -21.87 14.57
CA PHE A 102 -1.70 -22.20 15.81
C PHE A 102 -3.20 -22.47 15.60
N THR A 103 -3.84 -21.74 14.69
CA THR A 103 -5.31 -21.85 14.47
C THR A 103 -5.68 -22.84 13.36
N GLY A 104 -4.72 -23.24 12.53
CA GLY A 104 -4.97 -24.05 11.33
C GLY A 104 -5.72 -23.32 10.22
N LEU A 105 -5.89 -21.99 10.34
CA LEU A 105 -6.59 -21.17 9.36
C LEU A 105 -5.59 -20.51 8.43
N GLU A 106 -5.51 -20.99 7.19
CA GLU A 106 -4.63 -20.41 6.15
C GLU A 106 -5.25 -19.15 5.51
N VAL A 107 -6.55 -18.95 5.66
CA VAL A 107 -7.28 -17.80 5.08
C VAL A 107 -6.75 -16.47 5.58
N ILE A 108 -6.23 -16.41 6.81
CA ILE A 108 -5.70 -15.17 7.39
C ILE A 108 -4.38 -14.71 6.76
N LYS A 109 -3.70 -15.60 6.02
CA LYS A 109 -2.48 -15.26 5.26
C LYS A 109 -2.80 -14.45 4.01
N ASN A 110 -4.03 -14.57 3.48
CA ASN A 110 -4.47 -13.90 2.26
C ASN A 110 -5.47 -12.81 2.60
N PHE A 111 -5.02 -11.56 2.67
CA PHE A 111 -5.93 -10.44 2.84
C PHE A 111 -6.67 -10.19 1.52
N THR A 112 -7.96 -10.52 1.49
CA THR A 112 -8.85 -10.22 0.36
C THR A 112 -10.02 -9.40 0.87
N ILE A 113 -10.26 -8.25 0.23
CA ILE A 113 -11.46 -7.47 0.46
C ILE A 113 -12.57 -8.08 -0.41
N PRO A 114 -13.65 -8.60 0.18
CA PRO A 114 -14.74 -9.23 -0.59
C PRO A 114 -15.31 -8.25 -1.61
N GLY A 115 -15.40 -8.67 -2.88
CA GLY A 115 -15.81 -7.84 -4.02
C GLY A 115 -14.66 -7.19 -4.79
N SER A 116 -13.47 -7.07 -4.20
CA SER A 116 -12.28 -6.63 -4.90
C SER A 116 -11.56 -7.82 -5.53
N ALA A 117 -11.27 -7.78 -6.83
CA ALA A 117 -10.50 -8.82 -7.52
C ALA A 117 -8.98 -8.80 -7.18
N LYS A 118 -8.55 -7.97 -6.21
CA LYS A 118 -7.15 -7.84 -5.80
C LYS A 118 -6.86 -8.55 -4.49
N ASN A 119 -5.89 -9.46 -4.55
CA ASN A 119 -5.17 -10.03 -3.42
C ASN A 119 -3.93 -9.17 -3.09
N TRP A 120 -3.66 -9.00 -1.81
CA TRP A 120 -2.64 -8.09 -1.25
C TRP A 120 -1.59 -8.86 -0.47
#